data_AF-A0A7N2R0I3-F1
#
_entry.id   AF-A0A7N2R0I3-F1
#
_cell.length_a   1.000
_cell.length_b   1.000
_cell.length_c   1.000
_cell.angle_alpha   90.00
_cell.angle_beta   90.00
_cell.angle_gamma   90.00
#
_symmetry.space_group_name_H-M   'P 1'
#
loop_
_entity.id
_entity.type
_entity.pdbx_description
1 polymer ?
#
loop_
_entity_poly.entity_id
_entity_poly.type
_entity_poly.pdbx_seq_one_letter_code
_entity_poly.pdbx_strand_id
1 'polypeptide(L)'
;MSSGGVVVLELPLGAAEEEEESFELEKAVCSHGLFMMPPNQWDPVSKTLLRPLRLGLGDSESVMVRISQHQWAPRSLHVRVYCHNSPNLSRQHRESVLAQVSRMLRLSEDEERAVREFRNMYDNEKKKKESSFVGRVFRSPTLFEDMVKCMLLCNCQWSRTLSMARALCELQLELQPQSSSLLFVADSAAAAASTNFNTPKPDKDHFIPNTPIPQESKVSTNFTNSGSIKADCVPADIVRDDDDDYSCLNCKTCQAADEPHNIASDYDTIGNFPSPTELANLDEGFLASRCNLGYRASRILKLARDIVEGRIQLTQLEEASKGASFAKSSNYDKLAKQLKEIDGFGTFTCANVLMCMGYYHVIPTDSETIRHLRKVHARNSTVQTVQRDIERVYGKYAPFQFLAYWSELWHFYEKTFGKLSEMPCSDYKLITASNMESTSSTKKRKKKC
;
A
#
# COMPACT_ATOMS: atom_id res chain seq x y z
N MET A 1 14.86 -22.67 -23.11
CA MET A 1 14.84 -22.48 -21.64
C MET A 1 16.02 -21.60 -21.29
N SER A 2 15.83 -20.29 -21.22
CA SER A 2 16.89 -19.38 -20.74
C SER A 2 16.85 -19.44 -19.22
N SER A 3 17.90 -19.93 -18.57
CA SER A 3 18.04 -19.80 -17.12
C SER A 3 18.16 -18.31 -16.80
N GLY A 4 17.11 -17.71 -16.25
CA GLY A 4 17.14 -16.31 -15.82
C GLY A 4 18.32 -16.06 -14.88
N GLY A 5 19.03 -14.95 -15.07
CA GLY A 5 20.16 -14.58 -14.21
C GLY A 5 19.67 -14.03 -12.87
N VAL A 6 20.28 -14.43 -11.76
CA VAL A 6 20.05 -13.82 -10.45
C VAL A 6 21.28 -13.04 -10.03
N VAL A 7 21.12 -11.74 -9.79
CA VAL A 7 22.17 -10.87 -9.25
C VAL A 7 21.85 -10.57 -7.79
N VAL A 8 22.80 -10.79 -6.88
CA VAL A 8 22.65 -10.43 -5.47
C VAL A 8 23.42 -9.13 -5.21
N LEU A 9 22.72 -8.12 -4.70
CA LEU A 9 23.31 -6.87 -4.26
C LEU A 9 23.25 -6.81 -2.72
N GLU A 10 24.25 -6.19 -2.12
CA GLU A 10 24.28 -5.92 -0.68
C GLU A 10 24.05 -4.43 -0.45
N LEU A 11 23.15 -4.12 0.49
CA LEU A 11 22.89 -2.77 0.96
C LEU A 11 23.30 -2.68 2.43
N PRO A 12 24.42 -2.01 2.75
CA PRO A 12 24.83 -1.86 4.14
C PRO A 12 23.83 -1.01 4.92
N LEU A 13 23.53 -1.45 6.13
CA LEU A 13 22.80 -0.69 7.13
C LEU A 13 23.88 -0.03 8.01
N GLY A 14 23.85 1.29 8.16
CA GLY A 14 24.93 2.09 8.76
C GLY A 14 25.40 1.58 10.13
N ALA A 15 26.58 2.02 10.56
CA ALA A 15 27.13 1.65 11.86
C ALA A 15 26.23 2.19 12.99
N ALA A 16 25.66 1.30 13.79
CA ALA A 16 25.08 1.68 15.06
C ALA A 16 26.25 2.05 15.98
N GLU A 17 26.45 3.35 16.18
CA GLU A 17 27.14 3.84 17.37
C GLU A 17 26.22 3.53 18.55
N GLU A 18 26.60 2.54 19.35
CA GLU A 18 25.92 2.03 20.55
C GLU A 18 24.81 0.98 20.33
N GLU A 19 24.71 0.05 21.29
CA GLU A 19 23.96 -1.23 21.29
C GLU A 19 22.42 -1.08 21.29
N GLU A 20 21.87 0.09 20.98
CA GLU A 20 20.42 0.32 21.02
C GLU A 20 19.73 0.00 19.68
N GLU A 21 19.20 -1.23 19.63
CA GLU A 21 18.20 -1.76 18.70
C GLU A 21 18.52 -1.58 17.19
N SER A 22 19.15 -2.62 16.63
CA SER A 22 19.48 -2.71 15.21
C SER A 22 18.25 -2.57 14.30
N PHE A 23 18.46 -2.08 13.08
CA PHE A 23 17.45 -2.10 12.02
C PHE A 23 16.87 -3.52 11.82
N GLU A 24 15.54 -3.62 11.70
CA GLU A 24 14.82 -4.85 11.38
C GLU A 24 13.94 -4.63 10.14
N LEU A 25 14.14 -5.45 9.10
CA LEU A 25 13.43 -5.34 7.83
C LEU A 25 11.92 -5.50 8.00
N GLU A 26 11.50 -6.46 8.82
CA GLU A 26 10.09 -6.70 9.13
C GLU A 26 9.42 -5.45 9.71
N LYS A 27 10.02 -4.86 10.75
CA LYS A 27 9.51 -3.63 11.37
C LYS A 27 9.55 -2.44 10.41
N ALA A 28 10.54 -2.37 9.52
CA ALA A 28 10.66 -1.29 8.54
C ALA A 28 9.61 -1.39 7.42
N VAL A 29 9.40 -2.57 6.85
CA VAL A 29 8.43 -2.82 5.78
C VAL A 29 7.01 -2.76 6.34
N CYS A 30 6.74 -3.49 7.42
CA CYS A 30 5.41 -3.64 8.01
C CYS A 30 5.06 -2.49 8.97
N SER A 31 5.41 -1.26 8.60
CA SER A 31 5.26 -0.08 9.46
C SER A 31 4.10 0.84 9.08
N HIS A 32 3.53 0.68 7.88
CA HIS A 32 2.50 1.58 7.35
C HIS A 32 1.67 0.92 6.26
N GLY A 33 0.40 1.30 6.10
CA GLY A 33 -0.52 0.64 5.17
C GLY A 33 -0.05 0.56 3.70
N LEU A 34 0.90 1.39 3.27
CA LEU A 34 1.47 1.35 1.92
C LEU A 34 2.16 0.02 1.59
N PHE A 35 2.69 -0.73 2.57
CA PHE A 35 3.32 -2.03 2.31
C PHE A 35 2.31 -3.08 1.82
N MET A 36 1.03 -2.91 2.21
CA MET A 36 -0.07 -3.79 1.80
C MET A 36 -0.60 -3.45 0.41
N MET A 37 -0.24 -2.28 -0.14
CA MET A 37 -0.68 -1.86 -1.45
C MET A 37 0.22 -2.46 -2.54
N PRO A 38 -0.36 -3.02 -3.62
CA PRO A 38 0.39 -3.43 -4.79
C PRO A 38 1.37 -2.36 -5.31
N PRO A 39 2.51 -2.76 -5.90
CA PRO A 39 2.90 -4.14 -6.22
C PRO A 39 3.67 -4.87 -5.10
N ASN A 40 3.64 -4.34 -3.87
CA ASN A 40 4.34 -4.96 -2.75
C ASN A 40 3.76 -6.34 -2.40
N GLN A 41 4.62 -7.33 -2.20
CA GLN A 41 4.28 -8.66 -1.70
C GLN A 41 5.17 -8.98 -0.51
N TRP A 42 4.62 -8.91 0.70
CA TRP A 42 5.30 -9.33 1.91
C TRP A 42 5.04 -10.82 2.15
N ASP A 43 6.12 -11.58 2.35
CA ASP A 43 6.03 -12.97 2.79
C ASP A 43 6.26 -13.06 4.32
N PRO A 44 5.22 -13.37 5.10
CA PRO A 44 5.33 -13.46 6.56
C PRO A 44 6.23 -14.60 7.04
N VAL A 45 6.39 -15.68 6.26
CA VAL A 45 7.19 -16.85 6.64
C VAL A 45 8.67 -16.55 6.49
N SER A 46 9.09 -16.12 5.29
CA SER A 46 10.49 -15.80 5.03
C SER A 46 10.91 -14.41 5.50
N LYS A 47 9.95 -13.55 5.90
CA LYS A 47 10.14 -12.14 6.25
C LYS A 47 10.85 -11.36 5.14
N THR A 48 10.40 -11.57 3.91
CA THR A 48 10.97 -10.92 2.72
C THR A 48 9.94 -10.07 1.99
N LEU A 49 10.42 -8.97 1.39
CA LEU A 49 9.62 -8.13 0.51
C LEU A 49 9.97 -8.47 -0.94
N LEU A 50 8.99 -8.90 -1.71
CA LEU A 50 9.08 -9.08 -3.15
C LEU A 50 8.31 -7.96 -3.86
N ARG A 51 8.95 -7.30 -4.84
CA ARG A 51 8.28 -6.35 -5.73
C ARG A 51 9.08 -6.09 -7.01
N PRO A 52 8.44 -5.66 -8.09
CA PRO A 52 9.14 -5.08 -9.23
C PRO A 52 9.73 -3.69 -8.88
N LEU A 53 10.93 -3.42 -9.41
CA LEU A 53 11.62 -2.12 -9.36
C LEU A 53 12.13 -1.76 -10.76
N ARG A 54 12.22 -0.47 -11.07
CA ARG A 54 12.74 0.01 -12.37
C ARG A 54 14.27 0.01 -12.37
N LEU A 55 14.89 -0.21 -13.53
CA LEU A 55 16.35 -0.16 -13.65
C LEU A 55 16.91 1.27 -13.82
N GLY A 56 16.06 2.25 -14.16
CA GLY A 56 16.44 3.65 -14.32
C GLY A 56 15.26 4.62 -14.25
N LEU A 57 15.57 5.92 -14.10
CA LEU A 57 14.59 7.00 -14.19
C LEU A 57 14.10 7.12 -15.63
N GLY A 58 12.82 6.83 -15.86
CA GLY A 58 12.21 6.85 -17.20
C GLY A 58 12.38 5.56 -18.00
N ASP A 59 13.02 4.53 -17.40
CA ASP A 59 13.09 3.21 -18.02
C ASP A 59 11.74 2.48 -17.85
N SER A 60 11.27 1.87 -18.94
CA SER A 60 10.12 0.97 -18.92
C SER A 60 10.50 -0.39 -18.34
N GLU A 61 11.78 -0.76 -18.40
CA GLU A 61 12.25 -2.05 -17.89
C GLU A 61 12.12 -2.11 -16.36
N SER A 62 11.38 -3.12 -15.91
CA SER A 62 11.23 -3.46 -14.51
C SER A 62 11.78 -4.87 -14.26
N VAL A 63 12.46 -5.04 -13.13
CA VAL A 63 12.98 -6.32 -12.66
C VAL A 63 12.32 -6.70 -11.36
N MET A 64 12.04 -7.99 -11.17
CA MET A 64 11.58 -8.49 -9.88
C MET A 64 12.74 -8.49 -8.88
N VAL A 65 12.46 -7.99 -7.67
CA VAL A 65 13.45 -7.86 -6.60
C VAL A 65 12.90 -8.46 -5.31
N ARG A 66 13.69 -9.33 -4.68
CA ARG A 66 13.46 -9.86 -3.33
C ARG A 66 14.44 -9.24 -2.35
N ILE A 67 13.92 -8.59 -1.32
CA ILE A 67 14.68 -7.94 -0.24
C ILE A 67 14.56 -8.81 1.01
N SER A 68 15.69 -9.19 1.58
CA SER A 68 15.77 -10.03 2.78
C SER A 68 16.86 -9.53 3.73
N GLN A 69 16.67 -9.71 5.03
CA GLN A 69 17.69 -9.49 6.05
C GLN A 69 18.02 -10.84 6.69
N HIS A 70 19.30 -11.21 6.71
CA HIS A 70 19.73 -12.48 7.25
C HIS A 70 20.30 -12.34 8.66
N GLN A 71 20.05 -13.33 9.53
CA GLN A 71 20.55 -13.32 10.91
C GLN A 71 22.09 -13.31 11.01
N TRP A 72 22.77 -13.91 10.02
CA TRP A 72 24.23 -13.96 9.95
C TRP A 72 24.87 -12.64 9.47
N ALA A 73 24.08 -11.75 8.85
CA ALA A 73 24.49 -10.42 8.43
C ALA A 73 23.42 -9.39 8.79
N PRO A 74 23.18 -9.13 10.09
CA PRO A 74 22.09 -8.27 10.54
C PRO A 74 22.29 -6.79 10.14
N ARG A 75 23.51 -6.41 9.75
CA ARG A 75 23.89 -5.05 9.31
C ARG A 75 23.88 -4.87 7.79
N SER A 76 23.30 -5.80 7.04
CA SER A 76 23.10 -5.63 5.60
C SER A 76 21.76 -6.18 5.16
N LEU A 77 21.23 -5.62 4.07
CA LEU A 77 20.12 -6.19 3.33
C LEU A 77 20.65 -6.86 2.07
N HIS A 78 20.10 -8.04 1.80
CA HIS A 78 20.35 -8.77 0.56
C HIS A 78 19.22 -8.46 -0.41
N VAL A 79 19.59 -7.92 -1.56
CA VAL A 79 18.67 -7.52 -2.63
C VAL A 79 18.93 -8.44 -3.82
N ARG A 80 18.12 -9.49 -3.95
CA ARG A 80 18.18 -10.44 -5.07
C ARG A 80 17.37 -9.88 -6.24
N VAL A 81 18.01 -9.71 -7.38
CA VAL A 81 17.41 -9.16 -8.61
C VAL A 81 17.30 -10.26 -9.65
N TYR A 82 16.08 -10.52 -10.12
CA TYR A 82 15.75 -11.54 -11.12
C TYR A 82 15.75 -10.93 -12.52
N CYS A 83 16.80 -11.21 -13.30
CA CYS A 83 17.01 -10.65 -14.62
C CYS A 83 16.60 -11.68 -15.69
N HIS A 84 15.60 -11.36 -16.50
CA HIS A 84 15.05 -12.28 -17.50
C HIS A 84 15.89 -12.31 -18.80
N ASN A 85 16.50 -11.17 -19.16
CA ASN A 85 17.12 -10.97 -20.48
C ASN A 85 18.63 -10.69 -20.46
N SER A 86 19.24 -10.45 -19.29
CA SER A 86 20.68 -10.23 -19.16
C SER A 86 21.19 -10.82 -17.84
N PRO A 87 22.26 -11.62 -17.84
CA PRO A 87 22.85 -12.14 -16.61
C PRO A 87 23.58 -11.05 -15.80
N ASN A 88 23.76 -9.84 -16.35
CA ASN A 88 24.51 -8.78 -15.72
C ASN A 88 23.73 -7.46 -15.66
N LEU A 89 23.62 -6.90 -14.45
CA LEU A 89 23.18 -5.53 -14.23
C LEU A 89 24.36 -4.57 -14.35
N SER A 90 24.18 -3.49 -15.12
CA SER A 90 25.12 -2.37 -15.18
C SER A 90 25.28 -1.72 -13.81
N ARG A 91 26.40 -1.00 -13.59
CA ARG A 91 26.62 -0.27 -12.32
C ARG A 91 25.47 0.69 -12.01
N GLN A 92 25.01 1.44 -13.01
CA GLN A 92 23.91 2.40 -12.87
C GLN A 92 22.60 1.71 -12.49
N HIS A 93 22.30 0.54 -13.06
CA HIS A 93 21.12 -0.24 -12.71
C HIS A 93 21.18 -0.74 -11.27
N ARG A 94 22.35 -1.21 -10.82
CA ARG A 94 22.55 -1.62 -9.42
C ARG A 94 22.32 -0.44 -8.47
N GLU A 95 22.92 0.71 -8.76
CA GLU A 95 22.75 1.93 -7.97
C GLU A 95 21.29 2.39 -7.94
N SER A 96 20.57 2.31 -9.06
CA SER A 96 19.14 2.65 -9.13
C SER A 96 18.25 1.73 -8.29
N VAL A 97 18.47 0.42 -8.35
CA VAL A 97 17.75 -0.56 -7.53
C VAL A 97 18.01 -0.30 -6.04
N LEU A 98 19.28 -0.16 -5.65
CA LEU A 98 19.66 0.11 -4.26
C LEU A 98 19.09 1.45 -3.76
N ALA A 99 19.10 2.50 -4.59
CA ALA A 99 18.51 3.79 -4.24
C ALA A 99 17.00 3.69 -3.99
N GLN A 100 16.27 2.92 -4.80
CA GLN A 100 14.84 2.66 -4.58
C GLN A 100 14.58 1.89 -3.29
N VAL A 101 15.39 0.86 -2.98
CA VAL A 101 15.30 0.11 -1.71
C VAL A 101 15.58 1.03 -0.51
N SER A 102 16.64 1.83 -0.57
CA SER A 102 16.96 2.82 0.46
C SER A 102 15.85 3.85 0.63
N ARG A 103 15.22 4.29 -0.47
CA ARG A 103 14.09 5.22 -0.44
C ARG A 103 12.88 4.64 0.29
N MET A 104 12.50 3.41 -0.04
CA MET A 104 11.33 2.73 0.56
C MET A 104 11.50 2.51 2.06
N LEU A 105 12.72 2.11 2.47
CA LEU A 105 13.07 1.77 3.85
C LEU A 105 13.61 2.96 4.66
N ARG A 106 13.72 4.14 4.05
CA ARG A 106 14.16 5.40 4.68
C ARG A 106 15.56 5.34 5.28
N LEU A 107 16.51 4.76 4.55
CA LEU A 107 17.85 4.45 5.07
C LEU A 107 18.84 5.63 5.02
N SER A 108 18.38 6.87 4.78
CA SER A 108 19.27 8.03 4.83
C SER A 108 19.66 8.39 6.26
N GLU A 109 20.81 9.04 6.44
CA GLU A 109 21.29 9.46 7.77
C GLU A 109 20.32 10.40 8.50
N ASP A 110 19.70 11.33 7.76
CA ASP A 110 18.69 12.24 8.30
C ASP A 110 17.45 11.48 8.80
N GLU A 111 16.99 10.49 8.04
CA GLU A 111 15.84 9.67 8.43
C GLU A 111 16.17 8.74 9.62
N GLU A 112 17.39 8.20 9.67
CA GLU A 112 17.84 7.42 10.83
C GLU A 112 17.92 8.28 12.09
N ARG A 113 18.44 9.50 11.98
CA ARG A 113 18.45 10.48 13.07
C ARG A 113 17.04 10.78 13.54
N ALA A 114 16.09 10.96 12.62
CA ALA A 114 14.71 11.26 12.95
C ALA A 114 14.04 10.13 13.73
N VAL A 115 14.33 8.88 13.34
CA VAL A 115 13.88 7.68 14.06
C VAL A 115 14.43 7.67 15.48
N ARG A 116 15.74 7.90 15.67
CA ARG A 116 16.36 7.96 17.01
C ARG A 116 15.76 9.07 17.88
N GLU A 117 15.59 10.27 17.35
CA GLU A 117 15.01 11.39 18.10
C GLU A 117 13.55 11.12 18.49
N PHE A 118 12.76 10.56 17.58
CA PHE A 118 11.39 10.15 17.90
C PHE A 118 11.35 9.10 19.02
N ARG A 119 12.19 8.06 18.96
CA ARG A 119 12.25 7.03 20.01
C ARG A 119 12.61 7.62 21.36
N ASN A 120 13.65 8.44 21.41
CA ASN A 120 14.08 9.13 22.63
C ASN A 120 12.94 9.98 23.22
N MET A 121 12.17 10.68 22.37
CA MET A 121 11.02 11.46 22.80
C MET A 121 9.85 10.58 23.27
N TYR A 122 9.54 9.50 22.55
CA TYR A 122 8.35 8.68 22.77
C TYR A 122 8.50 7.74 23.98
N ASP A 123 9.69 7.16 24.18
CA ASP A 123 9.98 6.23 25.29
C ASP A 123 10.02 6.94 26.65
N ASN A 124 10.47 8.20 26.68
CA ASN A 124 10.39 9.05 27.87
C ASN A 124 8.95 9.26 28.34
N GLU A 125 7.99 9.25 27.42
CA GLU A 125 6.57 9.52 27.69
C GLU A 125 5.75 8.25 27.99
N LYS A 126 6.09 7.10 27.37
CA LYS A 126 5.38 5.83 27.57
C LYS A 126 6.34 4.77 28.12
N LYS A 127 6.16 4.37 29.39
CA LYS A 127 6.84 3.19 29.99
C LYS A 127 6.80 2.01 29.00
N LYS A 128 7.98 1.62 28.48
CA LYS A 128 8.28 0.54 27.51
C LYS A 128 7.10 -0.40 27.28
N LYS A 129 6.23 -0.06 26.32
CA LYS A 129 5.33 -1.03 25.69
C LYS A 129 6.04 -1.54 24.46
N GLU A 130 6.10 -2.86 24.31
CA GLU A 130 6.55 -3.50 23.10
C GLU A 130 5.66 -3.04 21.93
N SER A 131 6.22 -2.20 21.06
CA SER A 131 5.57 -1.62 19.88
C SER A 131 6.30 -2.11 18.65
N SER A 132 5.59 -2.72 17.71
CA SER A 132 6.12 -3.11 16.40
C SER A 132 6.56 -1.90 15.57
N PHE A 133 5.87 -0.77 15.74
CA PHE A 133 6.21 0.48 15.09
C PHE A 133 7.31 1.21 15.85
N VAL A 134 8.42 1.43 15.17
CA VAL A 134 9.65 1.98 15.74
C VAL A 134 10.00 3.39 15.24
N GLY A 135 9.01 4.13 14.74
CA GLY A 135 9.20 5.51 14.23
C GLY A 135 9.56 5.61 12.74
N ARG A 136 9.73 4.48 12.06
CA ARG A 136 10.07 4.41 10.64
C ARG A 136 8.81 4.12 9.81
N VAL A 137 8.55 4.90 8.77
CA VAL A 137 7.34 4.77 7.94
C VAL A 137 7.69 4.28 6.54
N PHE A 138 7.20 3.10 6.16
CA PHE A 138 7.39 2.55 4.81
C PHE A 138 6.75 3.43 3.74
N ARG A 139 7.46 3.63 2.63
CA ARG A 139 6.99 4.40 1.47
C ARG A 139 7.33 3.71 0.15
N SER A 140 6.86 4.27 -0.96
CA SER A 140 7.07 3.72 -2.31
C SER A 140 8.51 3.96 -2.81
N PRO A 141 8.96 3.35 -3.92
CA PRO A 141 10.28 3.64 -4.50
C PRO A 141 10.33 4.97 -5.28
N THR A 142 9.19 5.61 -5.54
CA THR A 142 9.13 6.91 -6.24
C THR A 142 8.12 7.85 -5.59
N LEU A 143 8.36 9.17 -5.70
CA LEU A 143 7.40 10.18 -5.26
C LEU A 143 6.08 10.10 -6.03
N PHE A 144 6.13 9.74 -7.32
CA PHE A 144 4.93 9.57 -8.13
C PHE A 144 4.01 8.47 -7.58
N GLU A 145 4.57 7.31 -7.25
CA GLU A 145 3.81 6.22 -6.64
C GLU A 145 3.22 6.65 -5.28
N ASP A 146 3.97 7.37 -4.45
CA ASP A 146 3.44 7.93 -3.19
C ASP A 146 2.26 8.88 -3.45
N MET A 147 2.41 9.81 -4.40
CA MET A 147 1.38 10.77 -4.78
C MET A 147 0.10 10.08 -5.27
N VAL A 148 0.21 9.15 -6.21
CA VAL A 148 -0.96 8.45 -6.74
C VAL A 148 -1.61 7.59 -5.66
N LYS A 149 -0.84 6.83 -4.87
CA LYS A 149 -1.39 6.04 -3.76
C LYS A 149 -2.12 6.92 -2.74
N CYS A 150 -1.62 8.13 -2.44
CA CYS A 150 -2.31 9.10 -1.60
C CYS A 150 -3.65 9.57 -2.20
N MET A 151 -3.73 9.74 -3.53
CA MET A 151 -4.99 10.05 -4.21
C MET A 151 -5.99 8.88 -4.14
N LEU A 152 -5.52 7.64 -4.18
CA LEU A 152 -6.36 6.45 -4.05
C LEU A 152 -7.01 6.34 -2.66
N LEU A 153 -6.32 6.80 -1.60
CA LEU A 153 -6.84 6.80 -0.23
C LEU A 153 -8.03 7.77 -0.03
N CYS A 154 -8.05 8.89 -0.76
CA CYS A 154 -9.02 9.97 -0.54
C CYS A 154 -10.45 9.50 -0.81
N ASN A 155 -11.39 9.65 0.12
CA ASN A 155 -12.81 9.27 -0.04
C ASN A 155 -13.01 7.84 -0.57
N CYS A 156 -12.25 6.89 -0.04
CA CYS A 156 -12.26 5.51 -0.52
C CYS A 156 -12.20 4.53 0.66
N GLN A 157 -12.91 3.40 0.54
CA GLN A 157 -12.72 2.28 1.46
C GLN A 157 -11.40 1.58 1.14
N TRP A 158 -10.77 1.02 2.17
CA TRP A 158 -9.47 0.36 2.05
C TRP A 158 -9.44 -0.75 0.99
N SER A 159 -10.46 -1.61 0.95
CA SER A 159 -10.58 -2.68 -0.04
C SER A 159 -10.60 -2.14 -1.48
N ARG A 160 -11.29 -1.04 -1.72
CA ARG A 160 -11.33 -0.37 -3.04
C ARG A 160 -9.98 0.29 -3.35
N THR A 161 -9.30 0.86 -2.37
CA THR A 161 -7.94 1.39 -2.53
C THR A 161 -6.96 0.31 -2.99
N LEU A 162 -6.99 -0.86 -2.35
CA LEU A 162 -6.18 -2.02 -2.74
C LEU A 162 -6.51 -2.49 -4.17
N SER A 163 -7.80 -2.54 -4.52
CA SER A 163 -8.25 -2.94 -5.85
C SER A 163 -7.81 -1.97 -6.95
N MET A 164 -7.92 -0.65 -6.73
CA MET A 164 -7.44 0.36 -7.69
C MET A 164 -5.92 0.28 -7.86
N ALA A 165 -5.17 0.10 -6.76
CA ALA A 165 -3.71 -0.06 -6.82
C ALA A 165 -3.31 -1.33 -7.59
N ARG A 166 -3.98 -2.46 -7.36
CA ARG A 166 -3.77 -3.69 -8.13
C ARG A 166 -4.03 -3.47 -9.62
N ALA A 167 -5.16 -2.85 -9.97
CA ALA A 167 -5.54 -2.65 -11.36
C ALA A 167 -4.57 -1.70 -12.11
N LEU A 168 -3.96 -0.74 -11.42
CA LEU A 168 -2.89 0.09 -12.00
C LEU A 168 -1.64 -0.74 -12.31
N CYS A 169 -1.26 -1.66 -11.43
CA CYS A 169 -0.11 -2.54 -11.67
C CYS A 169 -0.36 -3.57 -12.78
N GLU A 170 -1.58 -4.12 -12.86
CA GLU A 170 -1.97 -4.99 -13.97
C GLU A 170 -1.94 -4.24 -15.31
N LEU A 171 -2.48 -3.01 -15.34
CA LEU A 171 -2.41 -2.15 -16.52
C LEU A 171 -0.95 -1.89 -16.92
N GLN A 172 -0.04 -1.66 -15.98
CA GLN A 172 1.38 -1.44 -16.31
C GLN A 172 2.00 -2.62 -17.06
N LEU A 173 1.62 -3.86 -16.69
CA LEU A 173 2.05 -5.07 -17.40
C LEU A 173 1.49 -5.12 -18.82
N GLU A 174 0.21 -4.77 -19.00
CA GLU A 174 -0.47 -4.68 -20.30
C GLU A 174 0.16 -3.63 -21.23
N LEU A 175 0.74 -2.57 -20.66
CA LEU A 175 1.41 -1.50 -21.41
C LEU A 175 2.83 -1.87 -21.87
N GLN A 176 3.43 -2.93 -21.33
CA GLN A 176 4.77 -3.33 -21.76
C GLN A 176 4.74 -3.86 -23.19
N PRO A 177 5.74 -3.51 -24.04
CA PRO A 177 5.91 -4.15 -25.33
C PRO A 177 6.00 -5.64 -25.09
N GLN A 178 5.06 -6.42 -25.63
CA GLN A 178 5.01 -7.85 -25.35
C GLN A 178 6.35 -8.50 -25.73
N SER A 179 7.15 -8.86 -24.73
CA SER A 179 8.06 -9.98 -24.90
C SER A 179 7.16 -11.16 -25.22
N SER A 180 7.35 -11.68 -26.43
CA SER A 180 6.56 -12.72 -27.07
C SER A 180 6.36 -13.96 -26.19
N SER A 181 5.35 -13.93 -25.33
CA SER A 181 4.99 -15.04 -24.43
C SER A 181 3.47 -15.23 -24.24
N LEU A 182 2.60 -14.35 -24.75
CA LEU A 182 1.13 -14.52 -24.65
C LEU A 182 0.46 -15.01 -25.95
N LEU A 183 1.19 -15.76 -26.79
CA LEU A 183 0.60 -16.54 -27.88
C LEU A 183 0.35 -17.99 -27.45
N PHE A 184 -0.50 -18.21 -26.44
CA PHE A 184 -1.12 -19.54 -26.26
C PHE A 184 -2.40 -19.53 -25.42
N VAL A 185 -3.39 -18.67 -25.68
CA VAL A 185 -4.82 -19.00 -25.44
C VAL A 185 -5.70 -18.08 -26.31
N ALA A 186 -5.68 -18.23 -27.62
CA ALA A 186 -6.65 -17.55 -28.49
C ALA A 186 -6.98 -18.29 -29.80
N ASP A 187 -6.70 -19.60 -29.91
CA ASP A 187 -6.93 -20.34 -31.17
C ASP A 187 -8.00 -21.45 -31.09
N SER A 188 -8.81 -21.48 -30.03
CA SER A 188 -9.93 -22.45 -29.93
C SER A 188 -11.33 -21.82 -29.93
N ALA A 189 -11.46 -20.50 -30.11
CA ALA A 189 -12.76 -19.82 -30.20
C ALA A 189 -13.07 -19.23 -31.59
N ALA A 190 -12.10 -19.17 -32.51
CA ALA A 190 -12.25 -18.51 -33.82
C ALA A 190 -12.74 -19.43 -34.96
N ALA A 191 -13.05 -20.71 -34.71
CA ALA A 191 -13.48 -21.66 -35.74
C ALA A 191 -15.01 -21.84 -35.86
N ALA A 192 -15.84 -21.05 -35.17
CA ALA A 192 -17.29 -21.25 -35.14
C ALA A 192 -18.17 -20.04 -35.52
N ALA A 193 -17.61 -18.96 -36.07
CA ALA A 193 -18.41 -17.82 -36.50
C ALA A 193 -17.94 -17.28 -37.87
N SER A 194 -18.27 -18.04 -38.92
CA SER A 194 -18.22 -17.56 -40.30
C SER A 194 -19.53 -17.90 -40.96
N THR A 195 -20.49 -16.97 -40.94
CA THR A 195 -21.41 -16.72 -42.06
C THR A 195 -22.18 -15.43 -41.85
N ASN A 196 -22.16 -14.61 -42.91
CA ASN A 196 -23.10 -13.55 -43.28
C ASN A 196 -22.85 -12.14 -42.73
N PHE A 197 -22.03 -11.42 -43.50
CA PHE A 197 -22.12 -9.98 -43.74
C PHE A 197 -23.52 -9.57 -44.22
N ASN A 198 -24.05 -8.49 -43.66
CA ASN A 198 -24.74 -7.44 -44.42
C ASN A 198 -24.79 -6.15 -43.59
N THR A 199 -24.15 -5.11 -44.10
CA THR A 199 -24.23 -3.72 -43.63
C THR A 199 -25.48 -3.03 -44.20
N PRO A 200 -26.10 -2.11 -43.45
CA PRO A 200 -26.71 -0.94 -44.06
C PRO A 200 -26.16 0.40 -43.52
N LYS A 201 -26.13 1.37 -44.43
CA LYS A 201 -25.72 2.78 -44.31
C LYS A 201 -26.65 3.62 -43.40
N PRO A 202 -26.21 4.82 -42.96
CA PRO A 202 -26.91 5.64 -41.98
C PRO A 202 -27.98 6.50 -42.64
N ASP A 203 -29.11 6.69 -41.95
CA ASP A 203 -30.06 7.75 -42.27
C ASP A 203 -30.20 8.71 -41.09
N LYS A 204 -30.22 9.99 -41.46
CA LYS A 204 -30.37 11.15 -40.58
C LYS A 204 -31.84 11.25 -40.19
N ASP A 205 -32.14 11.55 -38.94
CA ASP A 205 -33.11 12.61 -38.64
C ASP A 205 -33.10 13.05 -37.17
N HIS A 206 -33.32 14.35 -37.03
CA HIS A 206 -33.43 15.15 -35.81
C HIS A 206 -34.53 14.67 -34.85
N PHE A 207 -34.28 14.70 -33.53
CA PHE A 207 -34.96 15.61 -32.59
C PHE A 207 -34.41 15.48 -31.15
N ILE A 208 -34.30 16.62 -30.45
CA ILE A 208 -33.81 16.78 -29.06
C ILE A 208 -35.03 16.82 -28.08
N PRO A 209 -34.82 17.04 -26.77
CA PRO A 209 -34.83 16.09 -25.66
C PRO A 209 -36.16 16.11 -24.89
N ASN A 210 -36.35 15.23 -23.89
CA ASN A 210 -37.11 15.57 -22.68
C ASN A 210 -36.81 14.60 -21.53
N THR A 211 -36.03 15.07 -20.57
CA THR A 211 -36.05 14.57 -19.18
C THR A 211 -37.39 14.93 -18.54
N PRO A 212 -37.88 14.09 -17.60
CA PRO A 212 -37.96 14.57 -16.23
C PRO A 212 -37.64 13.49 -15.15
N ILE A 213 -36.85 13.89 -14.17
CA ILE A 213 -36.85 13.42 -12.75
C ILE A 213 -37.71 14.49 -12.02
N PRO A 214 -38.58 14.24 -11.00
CA PRO A 214 -38.30 13.46 -9.77
C PRO A 214 -39.51 12.76 -9.06
N GLN A 215 -39.23 11.82 -8.15
CA GLN A 215 -39.59 11.87 -6.71
C GLN A 215 -39.79 10.51 -6.02
N GLU A 216 -39.50 10.57 -4.72
CA GLU A 216 -39.49 9.55 -3.66
C GLU A 216 -40.87 8.93 -3.36
N SER A 217 -40.89 7.72 -2.77
CA SER A 217 -41.44 7.45 -1.43
C SER A 217 -41.48 5.95 -1.07
N LYS A 218 -41.59 5.72 0.25
CA LYS A 218 -41.39 4.52 1.06
C LYS A 218 -42.56 3.52 1.00
N VAL A 219 -42.32 2.25 1.37
CA VAL A 219 -42.91 1.49 2.52
C VAL A 219 -43.02 -0.03 2.24
N SER A 220 -42.36 -0.80 3.13
CA SER A 220 -42.70 -2.09 3.79
C SER A 220 -43.56 -3.16 3.09
N THR A 221 -43.11 -4.43 3.15
CA THR A 221 -43.81 -5.50 3.90
C THR A 221 -42.91 -6.71 4.18
N ASN A 222 -43.08 -7.27 5.38
CA ASN A 222 -42.47 -8.48 5.92
C ASN A 222 -42.92 -9.76 5.19
N PHE A 223 -42.07 -10.80 5.19
CA PHE A 223 -42.52 -12.19 5.28
C PHE A 223 -41.56 -13.05 6.10
N THR A 224 -42.16 -13.85 6.97
CA THR A 224 -41.63 -14.79 7.96
C THR A 224 -41.53 -16.21 7.40
N ASN A 225 -40.50 -16.97 7.80
CA ASN A 225 -40.52 -18.41 8.12
C ASN A 225 -39.09 -18.79 8.58
N SER A 226 -38.79 -19.08 9.85
CA SER A 226 -39.09 -20.28 10.66
C SER A 226 -38.47 -21.59 10.12
N GLY A 227 -37.49 -22.13 10.85
CA GLY A 227 -36.89 -23.44 10.60
C GLY A 227 -35.72 -23.72 11.55
N SER A 228 -36.05 -24.11 12.78
CA SER A 228 -35.12 -24.55 13.85
C SER A 228 -34.51 -25.92 13.56
N ILE A 229 -33.25 -26.15 13.95
CA ILE A 229 -32.79 -27.39 14.61
C ILE A 229 -31.74 -27.02 15.69
N LYS A 230 -31.91 -27.60 16.88
CA LYS A 230 -31.06 -27.53 18.09
C LYS A 230 -30.20 -28.81 18.21
N ALA A 231 -29.04 -28.71 18.89
CA ALA A 231 -28.50 -29.62 19.92
C ALA A 231 -27.09 -29.09 20.30
N ASP A 232 -26.83 -28.50 21.48
CA ASP A 232 -26.69 -29.03 22.85
C ASP A 232 -25.24 -29.42 23.23
N CYS A 233 -24.91 -29.19 24.51
CA CYS A 233 -23.61 -28.84 25.12
C CYS A 233 -22.67 -30.01 25.56
N VAL A 234 -21.32 -29.78 25.49
CA VAL A 234 -20.22 -29.77 26.53
C VAL A 234 -20.26 -30.84 27.66
N PRO A 235 -19.16 -31.52 28.16
CA PRO A 235 -17.88 -30.93 28.67
C PRO A 235 -16.53 -31.72 28.63
N ALA A 236 -15.43 -30.93 28.77
CA ALA A 236 -14.18 -31.07 29.57
C ALA A 236 -13.11 -32.20 29.36
N ASP A 237 -11.86 -31.69 29.22
CA ASP A 237 -10.54 -32.11 29.72
C ASP A 237 -9.92 -33.50 29.42
N ILE A 238 -8.70 -33.50 28.84
CA ILE A 238 -7.46 -34.18 29.32
C ILE A 238 -6.28 -33.87 28.36
N VAL A 239 -5.08 -33.73 28.93
CA VAL A 239 -3.78 -33.33 28.36
C VAL A 239 -3.04 -34.54 27.74
N ARG A 240 -2.29 -34.34 26.64
CA ARG A 240 -0.84 -34.66 26.41
C ARG A 240 -0.48 -35.07 24.96
N ASP A 241 0.58 -34.41 24.49
CA ASP A 241 1.71 -34.79 23.62
C ASP A 241 1.53 -35.53 22.28
N ASP A 242 2.26 -34.94 21.31
CA ASP A 242 2.97 -35.48 20.14
C ASP A 242 2.26 -35.84 18.83
N ASP A 243 2.85 -35.25 17.79
CA ASP A 243 3.02 -35.63 16.38
C ASP A 243 1.86 -35.53 15.36
N ASP A 244 2.13 -34.67 14.39
CA ASP A 244 1.83 -34.76 12.95
C ASP A 244 0.43 -35.26 12.53
N ASP A 245 -0.43 -34.33 12.09
CA ASP A 245 -1.20 -34.62 10.89
C ASP A 245 -1.59 -33.36 10.07
N TYR A 246 -1.36 -33.53 8.77
CA TYR A 246 -1.55 -32.62 7.66
C TYR A 246 -3.04 -32.36 7.39
N SER A 247 -3.47 -31.10 7.40
CA SER A 247 -4.72 -30.73 6.71
C SER A 247 -4.71 -29.31 6.13
N CYS A 248 -3.78 -29.08 5.19
CA CYS A 248 -3.84 -27.97 4.24
C CYS A 248 -3.92 -28.48 2.79
N LEU A 249 -4.78 -29.46 2.52
CA LEU A 249 -4.85 -30.12 1.21
C LEU A 249 -5.51 -29.31 0.09
N ASN A 250 -6.00 -28.08 0.33
CA ASN A 250 -6.70 -27.31 -0.72
C ASN A 250 -6.14 -25.90 -0.99
N CYS A 251 -4.91 -25.60 -0.57
CA CYS A 251 -4.20 -24.39 -0.97
C CYS A 251 -3.20 -24.70 -2.10
N LYS A 252 -3.49 -24.27 -3.33
CA LYS A 252 -2.58 -24.48 -4.49
C LYS A 252 -1.22 -23.78 -4.35
N THR A 253 -1.10 -22.77 -3.48
CA THR A 253 0.15 -22.06 -3.18
C THR A 253 1.02 -22.74 -2.11
N CYS A 254 0.52 -23.79 -1.46
CA CYS A 254 1.13 -24.37 -0.27
C CYS A 254 1.81 -25.73 -0.50
N GLN A 255 1.76 -26.30 -1.71
CA GLN A 255 2.30 -27.64 -2.03
C GLN A 255 3.72 -27.63 -2.63
N ALA A 256 4.37 -26.47 -2.75
CA ALA A 256 5.64 -26.32 -3.46
C ALA A 256 6.86 -26.17 -2.54
N ALA A 257 6.89 -26.84 -1.39
CA ALA A 257 7.93 -26.63 -0.37
C ALA A 257 9.18 -27.52 -0.47
N ASP A 258 9.19 -28.62 -1.25
CA ASP A 258 10.30 -29.60 -1.17
C ASP A 258 10.99 -30.01 -2.49
N GLU A 259 10.83 -29.28 -3.60
CA GLU A 259 11.66 -29.45 -4.81
C GLU A 259 11.93 -28.08 -5.46
N PRO A 260 13.01 -27.90 -6.26
CA PRO A 260 13.42 -26.61 -6.81
C PRO A 260 12.45 -26.19 -7.92
N HIS A 261 11.25 -25.78 -7.51
CA HIS A 261 10.22 -25.25 -8.37
C HIS A 261 10.68 -23.90 -8.91
N ASN A 262 10.43 -23.70 -10.21
CA ASN A 262 10.75 -22.50 -10.96
C ASN A 262 10.04 -21.28 -10.35
N ILE A 263 10.68 -20.63 -9.37
CA ILE A 263 10.25 -19.39 -8.71
C ILE A 263 9.89 -18.30 -9.74
N ALA A 264 10.43 -18.36 -10.96
CA ALA A 264 10.15 -17.40 -12.02
C ALA A 264 8.70 -17.42 -12.56
N SER A 265 7.95 -18.53 -12.49
CA SER A 265 6.66 -18.64 -13.20
C SER A 265 5.43 -18.13 -12.43
N ASP A 266 5.49 -18.01 -11.10
CA ASP A 266 4.33 -17.62 -10.28
C ASP A 266 4.24 -16.10 -10.04
N TYR A 267 5.33 -15.35 -10.24
CA TYR A 267 5.36 -13.90 -10.00
C TYR A 267 5.07 -13.04 -11.24
N ASP A 268 4.78 -13.67 -12.37
CA ASP A 268 4.49 -13.02 -13.67
C ASP A 268 3.09 -12.38 -13.72
N THR A 269 2.36 -12.33 -12.61
CA THR A 269 0.93 -11.94 -12.58
C THR A 269 0.67 -10.48 -12.23
N ILE A 270 1.68 -9.72 -11.79
CA ILE A 270 1.49 -8.30 -11.46
C ILE A 270 2.67 -7.44 -11.92
N GLY A 271 2.36 -6.40 -12.70
CA GLY A 271 3.34 -5.44 -13.16
C GLY A 271 3.83 -4.51 -12.05
N ASN A 272 4.75 -3.62 -12.41
CA ASN A 272 5.16 -2.53 -11.55
C ASN A 272 4.06 -1.47 -11.40
N PHE A 273 4.20 -0.57 -10.45
CA PHE A 273 3.32 0.60 -10.42
C PHE A 273 3.63 1.48 -11.64
N PRO A 274 2.63 1.94 -12.41
CA PRO A 274 2.87 2.67 -13.66
C PRO A 274 3.63 3.98 -13.43
N SER A 275 4.44 4.38 -14.40
CA SER A 275 5.20 5.61 -14.42
C SER A 275 4.35 6.77 -14.97
N PRO A 276 4.77 8.03 -14.77
CA PRO A 276 4.13 9.16 -15.41
C PRO A 276 4.07 9.01 -16.93
N THR A 277 5.15 8.56 -17.57
CA THR A 277 5.24 8.38 -19.02
C THR A 277 4.27 7.32 -19.54
N GLU A 278 4.13 6.20 -18.82
CA GLU A 278 3.20 5.13 -19.18
C GLU A 278 1.74 5.59 -19.09
N LEU A 279 1.40 6.48 -18.16
CA LEU A 279 0.03 6.98 -18.00
C LEU A 279 -0.30 8.19 -18.89
N ALA A 280 0.66 9.09 -19.14
CA ALA A 280 0.38 10.41 -19.74
C ALA A 280 -0.31 10.34 -21.12
N ASN A 281 -0.03 9.27 -21.88
CA ASN A 281 -0.56 9.06 -23.23
C ASN A 281 -1.90 8.31 -23.29
N LEU A 282 -2.46 7.93 -22.13
CA LEU A 282 -3.72 7.19 -22.09
C LEU A 282 -4.94 8.12 -22.23
N ASP A 283 -6.05 7.53 -22.66
CA ASP A 283 -7.37 8.15 -22.58
C ASP A 283 -7.92 8.11 -21.15
N GLU A 284 -8.61 9.18 -20.74
CA GLU A 284 -9.17 9.30 -19.39
C GLU A 284 -10.27 8.28 -19.13
N GLY A 285 -11.19 8.10 -20.09
CA GLY A 285 -12.31 7.17 -19.97
C GLY A 285 -11.82 5.72 -19.91
N PHE A 286 -10.81 5.39 -20.72
CA PHE A 286 -10.12 4.12 -20.66
C PHE A 286 -9.50 3.87 -19.27
N LEU A 287 -8.67 4.80 -18.78
CA LEU A 287 -8.01 4.67 -17.48
C LEU A 287 -9.03 4.57 -16.33
N ALA A 288 -10.10 5.36 -16.37
CA ALA A 288 -11.19 5.33 -15.40
C ALA A 288 -11.89 3.97 -15.35
N SER A 289 -12.20 3.41 -16.52
CA SER A 289 -12.88 2.12 -16.66
C SER A 289 -11.97 0.95 -16.30
N ARG A 290 -10.77 0.88 -16.89
CA ARG A 290 -9.83 -0.24 -16.70
C ARG A 290 -9.37 -0.40 -15.26
N CYS A 291 -9.15 0.71 -14.55
CA CYS A 291 -8.64 0.69 -13.18
C CYS A 291 -9.69 1.05 -12.12
N ASN A 292 -10.96 1.23 -12.49
CA ASN A 292 -12.08 1.59 -11.61
C ASN A 292 -11.81 2.82 -10.72
N LEU A 293 -11.11 3.82 -11.29
CA LEU A 293 -10.61 5.00 -10.57
C LEU A 293 -11.71 6.05 -10.33
N GLY A 294 -12.78 6.00 -11.12
CA GLY A 294 -13.82 7.04 -11.14
C GLY A 294 -13.21 8.42 -11.40
N TYR A 295 -13.64 9.43 -10.62
CA TYR A 295 -13.15 10.81 -10.75
C TYR A 295 -11.63 10.98 -10.53
N ARG A 296 -10.93 9.97 -10.00
CA ARG A 296 -9.48 10.03 -9.78
C ARG A 296 -8.70 9.89 -11.08
N ALA A 297 -9.27 9.27 -12.11
CA ALA A 297 -8.61 9.03 -13.38
C ALA A 297 -8.12 10.34 -14.02
N SER A 298 -9.00 11.33 -14.14
CA SER A 298 -8.67 12.66 -14.70
C SER A 298 -7.51 13.33 -13.95
N ARG A 299 -7.54 13.28 -12.62
CA ARG A 299 -6.53 13.88 -11.74
C ARG A 299 -5.18 13.18 -11.86
N ILE A 300 -5.18 11.84 -11.86
CA ILE A 300 -3.95 11.03 -12.00
C ILE A 300 -3.34 11.28 -13.38
N LEU A 301 -4.16 11.30 -14.43
CA LEU A 301 -3.73 11.54 -15.80
C LEU A 301 -3.16 12.95 -15.98
N LYS A 302 -3.81 13.94 -15.38
CA LYS A 302 -3.30 15.32 -15.36
C LYS A 302 -1.97 15.42 -14.62
N LEU A 303 -1.83 14.81 -13.44
CA LEU A 303 -0.56 14.74 -12.71
C LEU A 303 0.54 14.10 -13.56
N ALA A 304 0.25 12.97 -14.21
CA ALA A 304 1.20 12.29 -15.08
C ALA A 304 1.67 13.19 -16.25
N ARG A 305 0.74 13.87 -16.91
CA ARG A 305 1.03 14.83 -18.00
C ARG A 305 1.84 16.03 -17.50
N ASP A 306 1.46 16.63 -16.37
CA ASP A 306 2.17 17.76 -15.78
C ASP A 306 3.62 17.40 -15.40
N ILE A 307 3.88 16.14 -15.01
CA ILE A 307 5.24 15.64 -14.76
C ILE A 307 5.99 15.43 -16.07
N VAL A 308 5.39 14.77 -17.06
CA VAL A 308 6.03 14.49 -18.37
C VAL A 308 6.36 15.78 -19.13
N GLU A 309 5.47 16.78 -19.05
CA GLU A 309 5.65 18.11 -19.66
C GLU A 309 6.58 19.02 -18.83
N GLY A 310 7.09 18.56 -17.69
CA GLY A 310 8.03 19.31 -16.84
C GLY A 310 7.42 20.43 -16.00
N ARG A 311 6.08 20.56 -15.96
CA ARG A 311 5.38 21.50 -15.07
C ARG A 311 5.55 21.14 -13.59
N ILE A 312 5.64 19.85 -13.29
CA ILE A 312 5.92 19.34 -11.94
C ILE A 312 7.24 18.56 -11.96
N GLN A 313 8.24 19.08 -11.24
CA GLN A 313 9.58 18.48 -11.18
C GLN A 313 9.75 17.66 -9.90
N LEU A 314 9.50 16.34 -9.97
CA LEU A 314 9.53 15.45 -8.80
C LEU A 314 10.89 15.45 -8.08
N THR A 315 12.00 15.46 -8.82
CA THR A 315 13.36 15.50 -8.24
C THR A 315 13.56 16.75 -7.40
N GLN A 316 13.09 17.92 -7.87
CA GLN A 316 13.20 19.18 -7.12
C GLN A 316 12.35 19.16 -5.84
N LEU A 317 11.15 18.55 -5.90
CA LEU A 317 10.30 18.40 -4.72
C LEU A 317 10.97 17.50 -3.67
N GLU A 318 11.56 16.37 -4.08
CA GLU A 318 12.30 15.50 -3.16
C GLU A 318 13.55 16.17 -2.60
N GLU A 319 14.33 16.87 -3.42
CA GLU A 319 15.51 17.62 -2.97
C GLU A 319 15.16 18.71 -1.96
N ALA A 320 14.07 19.44 -2.19
CA ALA A 320 13.57 20.46 -1.25
C ALA A 320 13.10 19.86 0.08
N SER A 321 12.78 18.56 0.10
CA SER A 321 12.42 17.82 1.32
C SER A 321 13.60 17.17 2.05
N LYS A 322 14.83 17.26 1.54
CA LYS A 322 16.00 16.76 2.29
C LYS A 322 16.11 17.52 3.62
N GLY A 323 16.39 16.79 4.70
CA GLY A 323 16.33 17.31 6.06
C GLY A 323 14.91 17.60 6.60
N ALA A 324 13.83 17.16 5.91
CA ALA A 324 12.43 17.41 6.29
C ALA A 324 12.12 17.10 7.75
N SER A 325 12.71 16.05 8.30
CA SER A 325 12.45 15.59 9.67
C SER A 325 12.90 16.60 10.74
N PHE A 326 13.79 17.53 10.40
CA PHE A 326 14.27 18.61 11.27
C PHE A 326 13.94 20.00 10.72
N ALA A 327 13.28 20.07 9.55
CA ALA A 327 13.21 21.27 8.75
C ALA A 327 12.32 22.35 9.38
N LYS A 328 12.84 23.57 9.30
CA LYS A 328 12.16 24.87 9.51
C LYS A 328 10.77 24.88 8.84
N SER A 329 9.77 25.44 9.55
CA SER A 329 8.40 25.67 9.04
C SER A 329 8.36 26.16 7.59
N SER A 330 9.32 27.01 7.19
CA SER A 330 9.40 27.63 5.87
C SER A 330 9.45 26.64 4.68
N ASN A 331 10.14 25.50 4.81
CA ASN A 331 10.23 24.55 3.68
C ASN A 331 8.94 23.74 3.55
N TYR A 332 8.36 23.35 4.69
CA TYR A 332 7.07 22.69 4.70
C TYR A 332 5.99 23.59 4.07
N ASP A 333 5.89 24.85 4.49
CA ASP A 333 4.86 25.77 3.99
C ASP A 333 4.97 25.98 2.47
N LYS A 334 6.19 26.09 1.96
CA LYS A 334 6.46 26.18 0.53
C LYS A 334 6.01 24.92 -0.22
N LEU A 335 6.45 23.74 0.23
CA LEU A 335 6.07 22.47 -0.39
C LEU A 335 4.57 22.20 -0.29
N ALA A 336 3.95 22.46 0.86
CA ALA A 336 2.53 22.31 1.07
C ALA A 336 1.73 23.23 0.14
N LYS A 337 2.19 24.46 -0.09
CA LYS A 337 1.59 25.35 -1.08
C LYS A 337 1.71 24.80 -2.50
N GLN A 338 2.90 24.37 -2.92
CA GLN A 338 3.13 23.79 -4.24
C GLN A 338 2.27 22.53 -4.46
N LEU A 339 2.20 21.64 -3.48
CA LEU A 339 1.39 20.42 -3.56
C LEU A 339 -0.11 20.74 -3.65
N LYS A 340 -0.61 21.77 -2.95
CA LYS A 340 -2.02 22.19 -3.02
C LYS A 340 -2.44 22.76 -4.38
N GLU A 341 -1.49 23.21 -5.20
CA GLU A 341 -1.75 23.68 -6.56
C GLU A 341 -1.98 22.53 -7.55
N ILE A 342 -1.62 21.29 -7.17
CA ILE A 342 -1.84 20.09 -7.98
C ILE A 342 -3.31 19.69 -7.92
N ASP A 343 -3.90 19.40 -9.08
CA ASP A 343 -5.29 18.96 -9.13
C ASP A 343 -5.48 17.61 -8.41
N GLY A 344 -6.49 17.56 -7.56
CA GLY A 344 -6.75 16.42 -6.69
C GLY A 344 -6.04 16.45 -5.34
N PHE A 345 -5.17 17.43 -5.08
CA PHE A 345 -4.42 17.53 -3.83
C PHE A 345 -5.14 18.44 -2.83
N GLY A 346 -6.08 17.84 -2.08
CA GLY A 346 -6.67 18.49 -0.91
C GLY A 346 -5.76 18.41 0.32
N THR A 347 -6.17 19.02 1.44
CA THR A 347 -5.43 19.01 2.71
C THR A 347 -5.00 17.60 3.14
N PHE A 348 -5.89 16.61 3.01
CA PHE A 348 -5.60 15.22 3.36
C PHE A 348 -4.53 14.60 2.45
N THR A 349 -4.65 14.78 1.13
CA THR A 349 -3.69 14.25 0.15
C THR A 349 -2.31 14.89 0.36
N CYS A 350 -2.26 16.22 0.49
CA CYS A 350 -1.00 16.94 0.73
C CYS A 350 -0.31 16.45 2.02
N ALA A 351 -1.06 16.29 3.11
CA ALA A 351 -0.50 15.83 4.37
C ALA A 351 0.09 14.41 4.26
N ASN A 352 -0.59 13.48 3.56
CA ASN A 352 -0.05 12.13 3.34
C ASN A 352 1.20 12.15 2.45
N VAL A 353 1.23 12.96 1.39
CA VAL A 353 2.42 13.08 0.52
C VAL A 353 3.59 13.68 1.30
N LEU A 354 3.37 14.73 2.09
CA LEU A 354 4.41 15.34 2.92
C LEU A 354 4.93 14.38 4.00
N MET A 355 4.05 13.55 4.56
CA MET A 355 4.45 12.44 5.42
C MET A 355 5.35 11.45 4.67
N CYS A 356 5.01 11.06 3.45
CA CYS A 356 5.87 10.23 2.60
C CYS A 356 7.22 10.92 2.31
N MET A 357 7.27 12.25 2.32
CA MET A 357 8.50 13.05 2.18
C MET A 357 9.26 13.27 3.50
N GLY A 358 8.78 12.75 4.63
CA GLY A 358 9.47 12.79 5.93
C GLY A 358 9.04 13.93 6.87
N TYR A 359 7.96 14.64 6.54
CA TYR A 359 7.36 15.64 7.43
C TYR A 359 6.30 15.00 8.33
N TYR A 360 6.57 14.96 9.64
CA TYR A 360 5.71 14.28 10.60
C TYR A 360 4.92 15.21 11.51
N HIS A 361 4.99 16.52 11.33
CA HIS A 361 4.34 17.46 12.25
C HIS A 361 2.85 17.68 11.97
N VAL A 362 2.35 17.20 10.82
CA VAL A 362 0.94 17.25 10.46
C VAL A 362 0.37 15.83 10.35
N ILE A 363 -0.75 15.60 11.02
CA ILE A 363 -1.52 14.35 10.93
C ILE A 363 -2.51 14.45 9.77
N PRO A 364 -2.42 13.58 8.74
CA PRO A 364 -3.44 13.51 7.70
C PRO A 364 -4.78 13.09 8.31
N THR A 365 -5.70 14.05 8.42
CA THR A 365 -6.93 13.85 9.19
C THR A 365 -8.08 13.35 8.32
N ASP A 366 -8.70 12.25 8.74
CA ASP A 366 -9.87 11.66 8.10
C ASP A 366 -10.88 11.10 9.12
N SER A 367 -11.85 10.32 8.64
CA SER A 367 -12.81 9.63 9.50
C SER A 367 -12.16 8.66 10.48
N GLU A 368 -11.02 8.07 10.13
CA GLU A 368 -10.30 7.11 10.95
C GLU A 368 -9.55 7.82 12.09
N THR A 369 -9.00 9.01 11.83
CA THR A 369 -8.47 9.89 12.88
C THR A 369 -9.54 10.25 13.91
N ILE A 370 -10.74 10.64 13.47
CA ILE A 370 -11.86 10.95 14.37
C ILE A 370 -12.28 9.71 15.17
N ARG A 371 -12.37 8.55 14.52
CA ARG A 371 -12.69 7.26 15.17
C ARG A 371 -11.65 6.92 16.24
N HIS A 372 -10.37 7.10 15.95
CA HIS A 372 -9.27 6.83 16.86
C HIS A 372 -9.33 7.72 18.10
N LEU A 373 -9.45 9.04 17.92
CA LEU A 373 -9.60 9.99 19.04
C LEU A 373 -10.81 9.65 19.93
N ARG A 374 -11.92 9.20 19.34
CA ARG A 374 -13.09 8.77 20.10
C ARG A 374 -12.84 7.50 20.88
N LYS A 375 -12.28 6.46 20.26
CA LYS A 375 -12.11 5.13 20.91
C LYS A 375 -10.95 5.10 21.90
N VAL A 376 -9.85 5.80 21.63
CA VAL A 376 -8.61 5.72 22.42
C VAL A 376 -8.49 6.86 23.43
N HIS A 377 -8.91 8.08 23.05
CA HIS A 377 -8.79 9.28 23.90
C HIS A 377 -10.11 9.73 24.52
N ALA A 378 -11.20 8.98 24.31
CA ALA A 378 -12.56 9.35 24.75
C ALA A 378 -12.98 10.77 24.35
N ARG A 379 -12.45 11.28 23.22
CA ARG A 379 -12.77 12.62 22.69
C ARG A 379 -13.90 12.53 21.68
N ASN A 380 -14.98 13.28 21.92
CA ASN A 380 -16.09 13.40 20.98
C ASN A 380 -15.75 14.37 19.83
N SER A 381 -14.68 14.07 19.09
CA SER A 381 -14.21 14.90 18.00
C SER A 381 -15.16 14.86 16.80
N THR A 382 -15.30 16.01 16.14
CA THR A 382 -16.01 16.18 14.86
C THR A 382 -15.06 16.72 13.81
N VAL A 383 -15.51 16.82 12.56
CA VAL A 383 -14.74 17.43 11.46
C VAL A 383 -14.28 18.86 11.80
N GLN A 384 -15.04 19.60 12.63
CA GLN A 384 -14.72 20.97 13.03
C GLN A 384 -13.76 21.04 14.23
N THR A 385 -13.73 20.03 15.10
CA THR A 385 -12.93 20.07 16.34
C THR A 385 -11.67 19.21 16.29
N VAL A 386 -11.58 18.29 15.33
CA VAL A 386 -10.52 17.29 15.23
C VAL A 386 -9.12 17.88 15.29
N GLN A 387 -8.86 19.00 14.60
CA GLN A 387 -7.54 19.61 14.62
C GLN A 387 -7.12 20.11 16.01
N ARG A 388 -8.06 20.66 16.77
CA ARG A 388 -7.82 21.12 18.14
C ARG A 388 -7.57 19.95 19.09
N ASP A 389 -8.29 18.85 18.88
CA ASP A 389 -8.12 17.65 19.69
C ASP A 389 -6.82 16.93 19.37
N ILE A 390 -6.41 16.89 18.10
CA ILE A 390 -5.07 16.44 17.67
C ILE A 390 -3.99 17.24 18.39
N GLU A 391 -4.07 18.57 18.34
CA GLU A 391 -3.06 19.43 18.99
C GLU A 391 -2.96 19.18 20.49
N ARG A 392 -4.10 19.01 21.17
CA ARG A 392 -4.14 18.72 22.61
C ARG A 392 -3.55 17.36 22.99
N VAL A 393 -3.66 16.36 22.12
CA VAL A 393 -3.22 14.99 22.40
C VAL A 393 -1.77 14.79 21.95
N TYR A 394 -1.47 15.20 20.72
CA TYR A 394 -0.21 14.90 20.05
C TYR A 394 0.74 16.09 19.92
N GLY A 395 0.31 17.33 20.20
CA GLY A 395 1.15 18.54 20.05
C GLY A 395 2.46 18.49 20.84
N LYS A 396 2.48 17.79 21.99
CA LYS A 396 3.68 17.57 22.80
C LYS A 396 4.77 16.74 22.11
N TYR A 397 4.43 16.00 21.05
CA TYR A 397 5.39 15.19 20.29
C TYR A 397 6.02 15.95 19.12
N ALA A 398 5.93 17.29 19.08
CA ALA A 398 6.51 18.05 17.98
C ALA A 398 8.03 17.82 17.81
N PRO A 399 8.55 17.59 16.58
CA PRO A 399 7.86 17.65 15.27
C PRO A 399 7.31 16.28 14.77
N PHE A 400 7.18 15.29 15.63
CA PHE A 400 6.81 13.90 15.35
C PHE A 400 5.36 13.55 15.68
N GLN A 401 4.43 14.50 15.64
CA GLN A 401 3.02 14.28 15.99
C GLN A 401 2.39 13.11 15.23
N PHE A 402 2.67 12.98 13.92
CA PHE A 402 2.21 11.87 13.11
C PHE A 402 2.79 10.54 13.56
N LEU A 403 4.09 10.45 13.88
CA LEU A 403 4.70 9.19 14.31
C LEU A 403 4.11 8.70 15.65
N ALA A 404 3.84 9.63 16.58
CA ALA A 404 3.20 9.29 17.84
C ALA A 404 1.75 8.80 17.66
N TYR A 405 0.98 9.52 16.84
CA TYR A 405 -0.37 9.10 16.45
C TYR A 405 -0.37 7.74 15.75
N TRP A 406 0.54 7.56 14.81
CA TRP A 406 0.62 6.35 14.00
C TRP A 406 1.07 5.15 14.84
N SER A 407 2.04 5.32 15.76
CA SER A 407 2.42 4.29 16.73
C SER A 407 1.20 3.76 17.50
N GLU A 408 0.35 4.66 17.99
CA GLU A 408 -0.83 4.28 18.76
C GLU A 408 -1.94 3.65 17.90
N LEU A 409 -2.17 4.18 16.70
CA LEU A 409 -3.13 3.61 15.76
C LEU A 409 -2.68 2.23 15.25
N TRP A 410 -1.39 2.08 14.93
CA TRP A 410 -0.80 0.82 14.46
C TRP A 410 -0.89 -0.26 15.53
N HIS A 411 -0.50 0.07 16.77
CA HIS A 411 -0.67 -0.82 17.91
C HIS A 411 -2.14 -1.22 18.13
N PHE A 412 -3.08 -0.29 17.93
CA PHE A 412 -4.51 -0.59 18.00
C PHE A 412 -4.94 -1.59 16.92
N TYR A 413 -4.46 -1.45 15.69
CA TYR A 413 -4.74 -2.41 14.61
C TYR A 413 -4.17 -3.78 14.92
N GLU A 414 -2.91 -3.87 15.36
CA GLU A 414 -2.30 -5.16 15.68
C GLU A 414 -2.99 -5.87 16.83
N LYS A 415 -3.44 -5.12 17.84
CA LYS A 415 -4.25 -5.67 18.92
C LYS A 415 -5.60 -6.23 18.43
N THR A 416 -6.13 -5.67 17.34
CA THR A 416 -7.46 -6.03 16.81
C THR A 416 -7.40 -7.16 15.79
N PHE A 417 -6.37 -7.16 14.93
CA PHE A 417 -6.26 -8.07 13.79
C PHE A 417 -5.09 -9.06 13.88
N GLY A 418 -4.31 -9.01 14.96
CA GLY A 418 -3.02 -9.72 15.05
C GLY A 418 -1.89 -8.90 14.43
N LYS A 419 -0.65 -9.39 14.57
CA LYS A 419 0.52 -8.74 14.00
C LYS A 419 0.38 -8.62 12.49
N LEU A 420 0.49 -7.40 11.98
CA LEU A 420 0.26 -7.13 10.56
C LEU A 420 1.38 -7.69 9.67
N SER A 421 2.56 -7.94 10.24
CA SER A 421 3.68 -8.61 9.57
C SER A 421 3.48 -10.12 9.39
N GLU A 422 2.59 -10.73 10.17
CA GLU A 422 2.26 -12.17 10.11
C GLU A 422 0.97 -12.41 9.28
N MET A 423 0.30 -11.34 8.85
CA MET A 423 -0.98 -11.42 8.14
C MET A 423 -0.80 -11.81 6.66
N PRO A 424 -1.56 -12.78 6.14
CA PRO A 424 -1.53 -13.13 4.73
C PRO A 424 -2.13 -12.02 3.85
N CYS A 425 -1.61 -11.86 2.63
CA CYS A 425 -2.01 -10.78 1.73
C CYS A 425 -3.50 -10.79 1.34
N SER A 426 -4.17 -11.95 1.40
CA SER A 426 -5.61 -12.11 1.17
C SER A 426 -6.46 -11.32 2.17
N ASP A 427 -5.90 -11.06 3.35
CA ASP A 427 -6.61 -10.56 4.52
C ASP A 427 -6.39 -9.07 4.73
N TYR A 428 -5.49 -8.43 3.98
CA TYR A 428 -5.25 -6.98 4.07
C TYR A 428 -6.52 -6.14 3.89
N LYS A 429 -7.45 -6.59 3.04
CA LYS A 429 -8.74 -5.92 2.83
C LYS A 429 -9.63 -5.91 4.07
N LEU A 430 -9.35 -6.76 5.05
CA LEU A 430 -10.13 -6.88 6.28
C LEU A 430 -9.79 -5.79 7.31
N ILE A 431 -8.66 -5.07 7.15
CA ILE A 431 -8.22 -4.01 8.06
C ILE A 431 -9.04 -2.75 7.80
N THR A 432 -10.27 -2.75 8.30
CA THR A 432 -11.24 -1.66 8.12
C THR A 432 -11.98 -1.38 9.42
N ALA A 433 -12.41 -0.14 9.60
CA ALA A 433 -13.21 0.26 10.76
C ALA A 433 -14.43 -0.64 10.98
N SER A 434 -15.12 -1.04 9.89
CA SER A 434 -16.29 -1.94 9.95
C SER A 434 -15.97 -3.29 10.60
N ASN A 435 -14.80 -3.86 10.30
CA ASN A 435 -14.37 -5.13 10.89
C ASN A 435 -13.81 -4.99 12.31
N MET A 436 -13.56 -3.77 12.78
CA MET A 436 -13.20 -3.50 14.18
C MET A 436 -14.43 -3.42 15.09
N GLU A 437 -15.63 -3.22 14.55
CA GLU A 437 -16.86 -3.10 15.34
C GLU A 437 -17.47 -4.47 15.69
N SER A 438 -17.36 -5.44 14.79
CA SER A 438 -17.89 -6.81 14.96
C SER A 438 -17.25 -7.56 16.13
N THR A 439 -15.98 -7.33 16.43
CA THR A 439 -15.26 -7.94 17.57
C THR A 439 -15.67 -7.34 18.92
N SER A 440 -16.21 -6.11 18.92
CA SER A 440 -16.67 -5.43 20.15
C SER A 440 -18.10 -5.82 20.56
N SER A 441 -18.93 -6.25 19.61
CA SER A 441 -20.32 -6.66 19.86
C SER A 441 -20.46 -8.01 20.56
N THR A 442 -19.45 -8.87 20.54
CA THR A 442 -19.55 -10.25 21.08
C THR A 442 -19.40 -10.32 22.61
N LYS A 443 -19.02 -9.23 23.30
CA LYS A 443 -18.84 -9.22 24.77
C LYS A 443 -19.97 -8.55 25.59
N LYS A 444 -21.10 -8.18 24.96
CA LYS A 444 -22.26 -7.61 25.68
C LYS A 444 -23.53 -8.46 25.54
N ARG A 445 -23.46 -9.77 25.83
CA ARG A 445 -24.67 -10.50 26.24
C ARG A 445 -24.91 -10.21 27.73
N LYS A 446 -25.77 -9.22 27.98
CA LYS A 446 -26.33 -8.91 29.32
C LYS A 446 -26.87 -10.20 29.95
N LYS A 447 -26.31 -10.61 31.09
CA LYS A 447 -27.05 -11.42 32.07
C LYS A 447 -28.26 -10.57 32.48
N LYS A 448 -29.45 -10.99 32.06
CA LYS A 448 -30.69 -10.55 32.71
C LYS A 448 -30.81 -11.35 34.00
N CYS A 449 -30.94 -10.63 35.12
CA CYS A 449 -31.41 -11.16 36.40
C CYS A 449 -32.83 -11.72 36.27
#